data_AF-A0A367KZE7-F1
#
_entry.id   AF-A0A367KZE7-F1
#
_cell.length_a   1.000
_cell.length_b   1.000
_cell.length_c   1.000
_cell.angle_alpha   90.00
_cell.angle_beta   90.00
_cell.angle_gamma   90.00
#
_symmetry.space_group_name_H-M   'P 1'
#
loop_
_entity.id
_entity.type
_entity.pdbx_description
1 polymer ?
#
loop_
_entity_poly.entity_id
_entity_poly.type
_entity_poly.pdbx_seq_one_letter_code
_entity_poly.pdbx_strand_id
1 'polypeptide(L)'
;MVHFAPRMPRRQPVLPRSQWKSPPTAFNSPTAMELEALHGRLHAALQQVWSAFQKVPGSAVLVRYVQSSYQNDPVRSAIELVLLLFFIRYLLSPSYSTQKQNYVKLGEDEIDELIDDWAPEPLVADRTPFEELESERLPVIVGPTGPKVKLSTGRTVTNLASYNFYNFNANEQIKEKAIQTLRTYGVGPCGPPQFYGTQDVHVKAEADIANYLGTESCIVYAQSFSTVSSVIPAFCKRGDVIVADEAVNYSIRKGLQVSRSNIKWFDHGDMDHLERVMQAVAREQAKAKRLTRRFIVTEGLFETTGDCTNLPRLVELKERYRFRIILDETWSFGVLGRTGRGLTEAQHVDPQQIDMIIGSLSGPLCAGGGFCAGPKDVVEHQRITSSAYTYSAALPAMLAMTASETVHLLQSNPDILSQCRENIKTMKAQLDPRSDWVACTSAPENPVILLVLKPDVIRTRRLSVDDQERILMECADESLANGVMIARLKTRPYAHAIAAKDGSWSAQPAIKVCVTSALSKKDIEKAGVTIRHAITKVMTRKASHKST
;
A
#
# COMPACT_ATOMS: atom_id res chain seq x y z
N MET A 1 12.55 -25.67 1.29
CA MET A 1 13.29 -26.96 1.23
C MET A 1 14.77 -26.62 1.19
N VAL A 2 15.50 -26.76 2.30
CA VAL A 2 16.97 -26.65 2.31
C VAL A 2 17.50 -27.73 3.24
N HIS A 3 18.42 -28.51 2.68
CA HIS A 3 18.96 -29.77 3.14
C HIS A 3 19.68 -29.71 4.49
N PHE A 4 19.41 -30.72 5.33
CA PHE A 4 20.35 -31.21 6.33
C PHE A 4 21.38 -32.12 5.65
N ALA A 5 22.67 -31.88 5.90
CA ALA A 5 23.76 -32.84 5.67
C ALA A 5 24.63 -32.91 6.93
N PRO A 6 25.09 -34.11 7.35
CA PRO A 6 25.77 -34.31 8.63
C PRO A 6 27.29 -34.15 8.48
N ARG A 7 27.95 -33.48 9.42
CA ARG A 7 29.43 -33.47 9.51
C ARG A 7 29.91 -34.42 10.61
N MET A 8 30.61 -35.46 10.18
CA MET A 8 31.46 -36.37 10.97
C MET A 8 32.73 -35.66 11.53
N PRO A 9 33.44 -36.26 12.49
CA PRO A 9 34.26 -35.54 13.47
C PRO A 9 35.65 -35.18 12.92
N ARG A 10 36.14 -33.98 13.26
CA ARG A 10 37.51 -33.55 12.94
C ARG A 10 38.52 -34.04 13.98
N ARG A 11 39.59 -34.62 13.45
CA ARG A 11 40.82 -35.09 14.11
C ARG A 11 41.52 -33.97 14.89
N GLN A 12 42.02 -34.31 16.08
CA GLN A 12 42.96 -33.50 16.87
C GLN A 12 44.35 -33.51 16.22
N PRO A 13 45.09 -32.38 16.21
CA PRO A 13 46.53 -32.39 15.99
C PRO A 13 47.29 -32.60 17.31
N VAL A 14 48.24 -33.53 17.24
CA VAL A 14 49.22 -33.90 18.26
C VAL A 14 50.33 -32.85 18.32
N LEU A 15 50.64 -32.34 19.52
CA LEU A 15 51.87 -31.57 19.81
C LEU A 15 52.94 -32.47 20.44
N PRO A 16 54.25 -32.23 20.20
CA PRO A 16 55.31 -33.13 20.63
C PRO A 16 55.73 -32.93 22.09
N ARG A 17 56.25 -34.04 22.65
CA ARG A 17 56.76 -34.21 24.02
C ARG A 17 58.17 -33.64 24.20
N SER A 18 58.34 -32.77 25.19
CA SER A 18 59.47 -32.73 26.14
C SER A 18 59.12 -31.64 27.18
N GLN A 19 58.90 -31.89 28.46
CA GLN A 19 59.82 -32.44 29.45
C GLN A 19 59.02 -33.01 30.63
N TRP A 20 59.41 -34.18 31.11
CA TRP A 20 58.83 -34.81 32.30
C TRP A 20 59.58 -34.35 33.56
N LYS A 21 58.84 -33.89 34.58
CA LYS A 21 59.24 -33.98 36.00
C LYS A 21 58.03 -34.44 36.83
N SER A 22 58.31 -35.33 37.77
CA SER A 22 57.43 -36.21 38.56
C SER A 22 56.47 -35.46 39.54
N PRO A 23 55.48 -36.16 40.15
CA PRO A 23 54.24 -35.56 40.66
C PRO A 23 54.33 -35.08 42.11
N PRO A 24 53.42 -34.21 42.56
CA PRO A 24 53.07 -34.13 43.97
C PRO A 24 51.63 -34.57 44.27
N THR A 25 51.60 -35.37 45.32
CA THR A 25 50.57 -35.87 46.23
C THR A 25 49.49 -34.90 46.73
N ALA A 26 48.30 -35.48 46.98
CA ALA A 26 47.35 -35.24 48.08
C ALA A 26 46.74 -33.82 48.28
N PHE A 27 45.42 -33.73 48.04
CA PHE A 27 44.56 -32.67 48.55
C PHE A 27 44.29 -32.89 50.05
N ASN A 28 44.70 -31.94 50.91
CA ASN A 28 44.32 -31.88 52.32
C ASN A 28 43.04 -31.06 52.51
N SER A 29 42.13 -31.56 53.34
CA SER A 29 40.98 -30.81 53.88
C SER A 29 41.42 -29.78 54.94
N PRO A 30 40.83 -28.56 54.99
CA PRO A 30 41.22 -27.51 55.93
C PRO A 30 40.84 -27.85 57.38
N THR A 31 41.64 -27.41 58.35
CA THR A 31 41.47 -27.69 59.79
C THR A 31 40.61 -26.62 60.50
N ALA A 32 40.01 -26.99 61.64
CA ALA A 32 39.03 -26.17 62.38
C ALA A 32 39.52 -24.74 62.77
N MET A 33 40.83 -24.54 62.90
CA MET A 33 41.43 -23.26 63.25
C MET A 33 41.40 -22.24 62.10
N GLU A 34 41.36 -22.69 60.84
CA GLU A 34 41.19 -21.81 59.68
C GLU A 34 39.74 -21.30 59.57
N LEU A 35 38.76 -22.09 60.03
CA LEU A 35 37.34 -21.74 60.02
C LEU A 35 36.98 -20.63 61.03
N GLU A 36 37.61 -20.64 62.22
CA GLU A 36 37.44 -19.56 63.21
C GLU A 36 38.10 -18.25 62.75
N ALA A 37 39.31 -18.33 62.18
CA ALA A 37 39.98 -17.17 61.61
C ALA A 37 39.21 -16.56 60.43
N LEU A 38 38.56 -17.41 59.62
CA LEU A 38 37.67 -16.99 58.55
C LEU A 38 36.41 -16.30 59.10
N HIS A 39 35.79 -16.86 60.13
CA HIS A 39 34.63 -16.26 60.80
C HIS A 39 34.94 -14.89 61.39
N GLY A 40 36.08 -14.75 62.07
CA GLY A 40 36.52 -13.47 62.63
C GLY A 40 36.74 -12.40 61.55
N ARG A 41 37.37 -12.76 60.43
CA ARG A 41 37.55 -11.86 59.28
C ARG A 41 36.22 -11.48 58.62
N LEU A 42 35.29 -12.42 58.52
CA LEU A 42 33.98 -12.18 57.93
C LEU A 42 33.14 -11.24 58.81
N HIS A 43 33.18 -11.43 60.13
CA HIS A 43 32.48 -10.56 61.08
C HIS A 43 33.07 -9.14 61.11
N ALA A 44 34.40 -9.00 61.05
CA ALA A 44 35.06 -7.70 60.95
C ALA A 44 34.69 -6.98 59.63
N ALA A 45 34.66 -7.71 58.51
CA ALA A 45 34.23 -7.17 57.22
C ALA A 45 32.75 -6.74 57.24
N LEU A 46 31.86 -7.53 57.82
CA LEU A 46 30.44 -7.19 57.96
C LEU A 46 30.22 -5.94 58.81
N GLN A 47 30.97 -5.79 59.90
CA GLN A 47 30.93 -4.58 60.74
C GLN A 47 31.42 -3.33 59.98
N GLN A 48 32.47 -3.47 59.16
CA GLN A 48 32.95 -2.37 58.32
C GLN A 48 31.91 -1.99 57.25
N VAL A 49 31.29 -2.96 56.58
CA VAL A 49 30.22 -2.72 55.60
C VAL A 49 29.00 -2.07 56.28
N TRP A 50 28.61 -2.54 57.46
CA TRP A 50 27.48 -1.99 58.21
C TRP A 50 27.73 -0.54 58.64
N SER A 51 28.91 -0.24 59.16
CA SER A 51 29.28 1.14 59.56
C SER A 51 29.41 2.08 58.35
N ALA A 52 29.81 1.58 57.19
CA ALA A 52 29.81 2.35 55.94
C ALA A 52 28.38 2.60 55.43
N PHE A 53 27.50 1.59 55.50
CA PHE A 53 26.10 1.71 55.08
C PHE A 53 25.33 2.73 55.92
N GLN A 54 25.55 2.78 57.24
CA GLN A 54 24.92 3.76 58.12
C GLN A 54 25.33 5.21 57.85
N LYS A 55 26.49 5.44 57.20
CA LYS A 55 26.93 6.78 56.79
C LYS A 55 26.20 7.30 55.55
N VAL A 56 25.50 6.43 54.81
CA VAL A 56 24.73 6.83 53.63
C VAL A 56 23.43 7.53 54.08
N PRO A 57 23.16 8.78 53.62
CA PRO A 57 21.93 9.49 53.98
C PRO A 57 20.69 8.69 53.55
N GLY A 58 19.75 8.47 54.46
CA GLY A 58 18.53 7.68 54.22
C GLY A 58 18.61 6.20 54.60
N SER A 59 19.78 5.67 54.98
CA SER A 59 19.99 4.27 55.39
C SER A 59 19.10 3.85 56.57
N ALA A 60 18.89 4.73 57.55
CA ALA A 60 18.03 4.47 58.72
C ALA A 60 16.54 4.24 58.37
N VAL A 61 16.05 4.89 57.31
CA VAL A 61 14.67 4.71 56.81
C VAL A 61 14.54 3.34 56.14
N LEU A 62 15.56 2.94 55.36
CA LEU A 62 15.60 1.65 54.68
C LEU A 62 15.65 0.49 55.68
N VAL A 63 16.46 0.60 56.75
CA VAL A 63 16.53 -0.41 57.82
C VAL A 63 15.18 -0.56 58.51
N ARG A 64 14.52 0.55 58.87
CA ARG A 64 13.18 0.52 59.49
C ARG A 64 12.12 -0.09 58.57
N TYR A 65 12.18 0.21 57.27
CA TYR A 65 11.27 -0.36 56.27
C TYR A 65 11.43 -1.88 56.15
N VAL A 66 12.66 -2.38 56.04
CA VAL A 66 12.94 -3.82 55.97
C VAL A 66 12.49 -4.52 57.26
N GLN A 67 12.74 -3.90 58.42
CA GLN A 67 12.39 -4.46 59.72
C GLN A 67 10.87 -4.51 59.94
N SER A 68 10.10 -3.50 59.48
CA SER A 68 8.64 -3.51 59.58
C SER A 68 7.96 -4.38 58.51
N SER A 69 8.56 -4.50 57.31
CA SER A 69 8.10 -5.39 56.24
C SER A 69 8.20 -6.86 56.65
N TYR A 70 9.35 -7.26 57.22
CA TYR A 70 9.60 -8.64 57.66
C TYR A 70 8.69 -9.10 58.79
N GLN A 71 8.29 -8.18 59.69
CA GLN A 71 7.41 -8.52 60.82
C GLN A 71 5.96 -8.80 60.39
N ASN A 72 5.49 -8.20 59.30
CA ASN A 72 4.08 -8.25 58.90
C ASN A 72 3.81 -9.25 57.77
N ASP A 73 4.76 -9.51 56.87
CA ASP A 73 4.62 -10.51 55.80
C ASP A 73 6.00 -11.03 55.32
N PRO A 74 6.47 -12.18 55.85
CA PRO A 74 7.78 -12.71 55.50
C PRO A 74 7.88 -13.20 54.05
N VAL A 75 6.75 -13.56 53.42
CA VAL A 75 6.73 -14.03 52.02
C VAL A 75 6.95 -12.87 51.07
N ARG A 76 6.33 -11.71 51.34
CA ARG A 76 6.55 -10.49 50.58
C ARG A 76 8.00 -10.01 50.65
N SER A 77 8.60 -9.97 51.83
CA SER A 77 10.00 -9.58 51.99
C SER A 77 10.96 -10.54 51.28
N ALA A 78 10.66 -11.84 51.24
CA ALA A 78 11.43 -12.82 50.49
C ALA A 78 11.35 -12.57 48.97
N ILE A 79 10.17 -12.25 48.44
CA ILE A 79 9.98 -11.90 47.02
C ILE A 79 10.72 -10.61 46.68
N GLU A 80 10.62 -9.57 47.52
CA GLU A 80 11.34 -8.30 47.33
C GLU A 80 12.85 -8.50 47.35
N LEU A 81 13.38 -9.35 48.23
CA LEU A 81 14.79 -9.71 48.26
C LEU A 81 15.22 -10.45 46.98
N VAL A 82 14.42 -11.40 46.50
CA VAL A 82 14.69 -12.10 45.23
C VAL A 82 14.68 -11.14 44.05
N LEU A 83 13.73 -10.19 44.01
CA LEU A 83 13.66 -9.16 42.97
C LEU A 83 14.84 -8.19 43.05
N LEU A 84 15.27 -7.80 44.25
CA LEU A 84 16.45 -6.96 44.46
C LEU A 84 17.72 -7.67 44.00
N LEU A 85 17.90 -8.93 44.37
CA LEU A 85 19.04 -9.75 43.94
C LEU A 85 19.03 -9.97 42.42
N PHE A 86 17.86 -10.19 41.83
CA PHE A 86 17.69 -10.26 40.38
C PHE A 86 18.05 -8.93 39.71
N PHE A 87 17.61 -7.79 40.27
CA PHE A 87 17.90 -6.46 39.74
C PHE A 87 19.39 -6.11 39.84
N ILE A 88 20.03 -6.42 40.96
CA ILE A 88 21.48 -6.26 41.13
C ILE A 88 22.23 -7.17 40.15
N ARG A 89 21.81 -8.44 40.01
CA ARG A 89 22.39 -9.36 39.03
C ARG A 89 22.18 -8.85 37.60
N TYR A 90 21.05 -8.24 37.29
CA TYR A 90 20.77 -7.67 35.98
C TYR A 90 21.65 -6.46 35.68
N LEU A 91 21.79 -5.53 36.63
CA LEU A 91 22.65 -4.34 36.49
C LEU A 91 24.13 -4.69 36.40
N LEU A 92 24.57 -5.71 37.15
CA LEU A 92 25.95 -6.18 37.15
C LEU A 92 26.22 -7.25 36.09
N SER A 93 25.18 -7.81 35.46
CA SER A 93 25.38 -8.70 34.34
C SER A 93 25.98 -7.89 33.20
N PRO A 94 27.09 -8.35 32.61
CA PRO A 94 27.63 -7.68 31.44
C PRO A 94 26.52 -7.63 30.39
N SER A 95 26.25 -6.44 29.87
CA SER A 95 25.40 -6.28 28.68
C SER A 95 25.87 -7.31 27.66
N TYR A 96 24.95 -8.08 27.09
CA TYR A 96 25.28 -9.06 26.05
C TYR A 96 26.27 -8.41 25.08
N SER A 97 27.49 -8.95 25.01
CA SER A 97 28.45 -8.47 24.03
C SER A 97 27.85 -8.76 22.65
N THR A 98 27.48 -7.70 21.94
CA THR A 98 27.05 -7.77 20.54
C THR A 98 28.21 -8.04 19.61
N GLN A 99 29.46 -8.02 20.11
CA GLN A 99 30.63 -8.41 19.35
C GLN A 99 30.73 -9.93 19.30
N LYS A 100 30.26 -10.48 18.16
CA LYS A 100 30.53 -11.84 17.73
C LYS A 100 32.03 -12.13 17.91
N GLN A 101 32.39 -13.31 18.41
CA GLN A 101 33.78 -13.74 18.69
C GLN A 101 34.72 -13.80 17.46
N ASN A 102 34.27 -13.36 16.27
CA ASN A 102 35.02 -13.29 15.03
C ASN A 102 35.11 -11.84 14.50
N TYR A 103 35.37 -10.85 15.37
CA TYR A 103 35.61 -9.49 14.92
C TYR A 103 37.11 -9.31 14.66
N VAL A 104 37.52 -9.33 13.40
CA VAL A 104 38.88 -8.98 12.99
C VAL A 104 39.08 -7.50 13.31
N LYS A 105 40.07 -7.18 14.15
CA LYS A 105 40.42 -5.81 14.50
C LYS A 105 41.33 -5.29 13.39
N LEU A 106 40.75 -4.53 12.45
CA LEU A 106 41.48 -3.95 11.33
C LEU A 106 42.43 -2.85 11.82
N GLY A 107 43.61 -2.74 11.22
CA GLY A 107 44.52 -1.60 11.40
C GLY A 107 43.94 -0.31 10.80
N GLU A 108 44.48 0.85 11.18
CA GLU A 108 44.07 2.14 10.58
C GLU A 108 44.32 2.15 9.07
N ASP A 109 45.48 1.66 8.64
CA ASP A 109 45.82 1.51 7.21
C ASP A 109 44.85 0.57 6.47
N GLU A 110 44.44 -0.55 7.09
CA GLU A 110 43.47 -1.49 6.50
C GLU A 110 42.06 -0.88 6.42
N ILE A 111 41.70 -0.01 7.37
CA ILE A 111 40.43 0.73 7.34
C ILE A 111 40.46 1.74 6.21
N ASP A 112 41.56 2.47 6.04
CA ASP A 112 41.71 3.46 4.97
C ASP A 112 41.71 2.79 3.59
N GLU A 113 42.40 1.65 3.41
CA GLU A 113 42.32 0.85 2.18
C GLU A 113 40.88 0.36 1.90
N LEU A 114 40.16 -0.11 2.91
CA LEU A 114 38.77 -0.53 2.75
C LEU A 114 37.82 0.64 2.44
N ILE A 115 38.10 1.85 2.93
CA ILE A 115 37.32 3.05 2.62
C ILE A 115 37.60 3.49 1.18
N ASP A 116 38.85 3.45 0.74
CA ASP A 116 39.25 3.80 -0.62
C ASP A 116 38.71 2.78 -1.64
N ASP A 117 38.68 1.49 -1.30
CA ASP A 117 38.11 0.42 -2.13
C ASP A 117 36.57 0.36 -2.07
N TRP A 118 35.93 1.07 -1.13
CA TRP A 118 34.49 1.01 -0.95
C TRP A 118 33.76 1.83 -2.03
N ALA A 119 33.14 1.12 -2.97
CA ALA A 119 32.14 1.69 -3.85
C ALA A 119 30.73 1.49 -3.26
N PRO A 120 29.95 2.55 -2.99
CA PRO A 120 28.56 2.39 -2.58
C PRO A 120 27.79 1.63 -3.66
N GLU A 121 27.03 0.61 -3.26
CA GLU A 121 26.04 0.02 -4.16
C GLU A 121 25.08 1.14 -4.62
N PRO A 122 24.81 1.23 -5.93
CA PRO A 122 23.89 2.25 -6.43
C PRO A 122 22.51 2.04 -5.81
N LEU A 123 21.87 3.14 -5.40
CA LEU A 123 20.55 3.11 -4.77
C LEU A 123 19.45 2.51 -5.66
N VAL A 124 19.69 2.49 -6.97
CA VAL A 124 18.79 1.99 -8.00
C VAL A 124 19.60 1.20 -9.03
N ALA A 125 18.98 0.16 -9.60
CA ALA A 125 19.55 -0.53 -10.75
C ALA A 125 19.58 0.41 -11.97
N ASP A 126 20.50 0.13 -12.89
CA ASP A 126 20.53 0.80 -14.19
C ASP A 126 19.23 0.57 -14.96
N ARG A 127 18.82 1.56 -15.73
CA ARG A 127 17.61 1.48 -16.54
C ARG A 127 17.80 0.44 -17.63
N THR A 128 16.78 -0.38 -17.84
CA THR A 128 16.77 -1.27 -19.00
C THR A 128 16.61 -0.44 -20.29
N PRO A 129 17.11 -0.91 -21.45
CA PRO A 129 16.91 -0.21 -22.72
C PRO A 129 15.43 0.06 -23.05
N PHE A 130 14.54 -0.79 -22.55
CA PHE A 130 13.08 -0.61 -22.67
C PHE A 130 12.57 0.58 -21.82
N GLU A 131 13.06 0.74 -20.59
CA GLU A 131 12.68 1.85 -19.71
C GLU A 131 13.23 3.19 -20.20
N GLU A 132 14.44 3.19 -20.76
CA GLU A 132 15.01 4.37 -21.42
C GLU A 132 14.16 4.79 -22.62
N LEU A 133 13.84 3.83 -23.50
CA LEU A 133 13.00 4.06 -24.66
C LEU A 133 11.60 4.56 -24.26
N GLU A 134 11.01 4.00 -23.21
CA GLU A 134 9.72 4.46 -22.69
C GLU A 134 9.82 5.89 -22.18
N SER A 135 10.86 6.22 -21.42
CA SER A 135 11.08 7.56 -20.85
C SER A 135 11.27 8.63 -21.93
N GLU A 136 12.02 8.31 -22.99
CA GLU A 136 12.25 9.23 -24.13
C GLU A 136 10.98 9.49 -24.95
N ARG A 137 10.06 8.52 -25.00
CA ARG A 137 8.84 8.60 -25.81
C ARG A 137 7.66 9.29 -25.10
N LEU A 138 7.79 9.66 -23.83
CA LEU A 138 6.69 10.29 -23.09
C LEU A 138 6.33 11.67 -23.70
N PRO A 139 5.10 11.86 -24.19
CA PRO A 139 4.68 13.13 -24.75
C PRO A 139 4.54 14.19 -23.64
N VAL A 140 5.10 15.38 -23.87
CA VAL A 140 4.93 16.53 -22.99
C VAL A 140 3.81 17.42 -23.52
N ILE A 141 2.79 17.66 -22.69
CA ILE A 141 1.68 18.57 -23.00
C ILE A 141 2.10 20.01 -22.66
N VAL A 142 1.87 20.94 -23.59
CA VAL A 142 2.12 22.37 -23.39
C VAL A 142 0.79 23.11 -23.29
N GLY A 143 0.51 23.70 -22.12
CA GLY A 143 -0.73 24.40 -21.83
C GLY A 143 -1.74 23.53 -21.05
N PRO A 144 -3.03 23.89 -21.07
CA PRO A 144 -4.05 23.16 -20.30
C PRO A 144 -4.27 21.75 -20.85
N THR A 145 -4.61 20.83 -19.94
CA THR A 145 -5.08 19.50 -20.33
C THR A 145 -6.56 19.57 -20.73
N GLY A 146 -6.95 18.80 -21.74
CA GLY A 146 -8.32 18.78 -22.25
C GLY A 146 -8.50 17.71 -23.33
N PRO A 147 -9.67 17.65 -24.00
CA PRO A 147 -9.96 16.67 -25.06
C PRO A 147 -9.08 16.86 -26.32
N LYS A 148 -8.55 18.07 -26.53
CA LYS A 148 -7.54 18.40 -27.53
C LYS A 148 -6.37 19.06 -26.82
N VAL A 149 -5.15 18.57 -27.05
CA VAL A 149 -3.94 19.07 -26.38
C VAL A 149 -2.85 19.38 -27.39
N LYS A 150 -2.05 20.41 -27.09
CA LYS A 150 -0.84 20.74 -27.85
C LYS A 150 0.35 20.05 -27.20
N LEU A 151 1.13 19.33 -28.01
CA LEU A 151 2.36 18.69 -27.57
C LEU A 151 3.54 19.63 -27.70
N SER A 152 4.64 19.35 -27.00
CA SER A 152 5.92 20.06 -27.13
C SER A 152 6.47 20.05 -28.56
N THR A 153 6.10 19.05 -29.37
CA THR A 153 6.39 18.96 -30.81
C THR A 153 5.62 19.97 -31.66
N GLY A 154 4.71 20.76 -31.08
CA GLY A 154 3.86 21.74 -31.76
C GLY A 154 2.57 21.17 -32.34
N ARG A 155 2.41 19.84 -32.38
CA ARG A 155 1.20 19.18 -32.91
C ARG A 155 0.05 19.22 -31.91
N THR A 156 -1.17 19.43 -32.42
CA THR A 156 -2.40 19.28 -31.65
C THR A 156 -3.00 17.90 -31.88
N VAL A 157 -3.31 17.18 -30.80
CA VAL A 157 -3.81 15.80 -30.85
C VAL A 157 -5.08 15.64 -30.01
N THR A 158 -5.90 14.64 -30.35
CA THR A 158 -7.01 14.20 -29.49
C THR A 158 -6.44 13.47 -28.28
N ASN A 159 -6.83 13.87 -27.08
CA ASN A 159 -6.37 13.26 -25.84
C ASN A 159 -7.40 12.26 -25.31
N LEU A 160 -7.06 10.98 -25.39
CA LEU A 160 -7.78 9.87 -24.78
C LEU A 160 -6.89 9.13 -23.77
N ALA A 161 -5.91 9.84 -23.19
CA ALA A 161 -4.98 9.34 -22.16
C ALA A 161 -5.22 10.01 -20.79
N SER A 162 -6.29 10.79 -20.65
CA SER A 162 -6.62 11.55 -19.44
C SER A 162 -7.87 11.01 -18.76
N TYR A 163 -7.86 10.96 -17.42
CA TYR A 163 -9.02 10.59 -16.61
C TYR A 163 -10.06 11.72 -16.46
N ASN A 164 -9.94 12.79 -17.24
CA ASN A 164 -10.88 13.90 -17.27
C ASN A 164 -12.12 13.57 -18.12
N PHE A 165 -12.97 12.68 -17.59
CA PHE A 165 -14.11 12.11 -18.34
C PHE A 165 -15.17 13.15 -18.70
N TYR A 166 -15.29 14.24 -17.93
CA TYR A 166 -16.35 15.23 -18.11
C TYR A 166 -15.85 16.61 -18.53
N ASN A 167 -14.54 16.74 -18.74
CA ASN A 167 -13.88 18.01 -19.03
C ASN A 167 -14.10 19.10 -17.96
N PHE A 168 -14.27 18.70 -16.70
CA PHE A 168 -14.44 19.63 -15.59
C PHE A 168 -13.18 20.44 -15.28
N ASN A 169 -11.98 19.94 -15.61
CA ASN A 169 -10.73 20.73 -15.52
C ASN A 169 -10.79 22.07 -16.28
N ALA A 170 -11.58 22.16 -17.35
CA ALA A 170 -11.72 23.37 -18.17
C ALA A 170 -13.02 24.14 -17.88
N ASN A 171 -13.81 23.72 -16.89
CA ASN A 171 -15.10 24.33 -16.57
C ASN A 171 -14.90 25.71 -15.92
N GLU A 172 -15.50 26.76 -16.51
CA GLU A 172 -15.35 28.15 -16.02
C GLU A 172 -15.92 28.36 -14.62
N GLN A 173 -17.01 27.69 -14.26
CA GLN A 173 -17.62 27.80 -12.93
C GLN A 173 -16.70 27.24 -11.84
N ILE A 174 -16.07 26.10 -12.09
CA ILE A 174 -15.06 25.54 -11.16
C ILE A 174 -13.85 26.47 -11.08
N LYS A 175 -13.35 26.99 -12.21
CA LYS A 175 -12.19 27.88 -12.23
C LYS A 175 -12.43 29.16 -11.45
N GLU A 176 -13.58 29.81 -11.63
CA GLU A 176 -13.91 31.05 -10.92
C GLU A 176 -14.01 30.79 -9.40
N LYS A 177 -14.69 29.71 -9.00
CA LYS A 177 -14.73 29.31 -7.59
C LYS A 177 -13.35 29.00 -7.04
N ALA A 178 -12.47 28.36 -7.82
CA ALA A 178 -11.10 28.06 -7.42
C ALA A 178 -10.28 29.33 -7.19
N ILE A 179 -10.42 30.33 -8.06
CA ILE A 179 -9.79 31.65 -7.90
C ILE A 179 -10.32 32.36 -6.65
N GLN A 180 -11.63 32.31 -6.41
CA GLN A 180 -12.23 32.88 -5.21
C GLN A 180 -11.71 32.19 -3.94
N THR A 181 -11.70 30.86 -3.91
CA THR A 181 -11.16 30.09 -2.78
C THR A 181 -9.68 30.42 -2.55
N LEU A 182 -8.88 30.55 -3.61
CA LEU A 182 -7.46 30.94 -3.48
C LEU A 182 -7.31 32.33 -2.84
N ARG A 183 -8.16 33.30 -3.23
CA ARG A 183 -8.15 34.65 -2.66
C ARG A 183 -8.57 34.65 -1.19
N THR A 184 -9.49 33.77 -0.79
CA THR A 184 -10.01 33.71 0.59
C THR A 184 -9.11 32.91 1.53
N TYR A 185 -8.60 31.74 1.10
CA TYR A 185 -7.92 30.78 1.96
C TYR A 185 -6.40 30.68 1.72
N GLY A 186 -5.89 31.26 0.64
CA GLY A 186 -4.50 31.09 0.22
C GLY A 186 -4.22 29.74 -0.45
N VAL A 187 -2.94 29.45 -0.66
CA VAL A 187 -2.47 28.28 -1.45
C VAL A 187 -2.72 26.96 -0.73
N GLY A 188 -2.61 26.92 0.60
CA GLY A 188 -2.85 25.72 1.38
C GLY A 188 -2.67 25.95 2.89
N PRO A 189 -3.15 25.00 3.71
CA PRO A 189 -3.17 25.15 5.16
C PRO A 189 -1.82 24.95 5.86
N CYS A 190 -0.80 24.40 5.16
CA CYS A 190 0.57 24.17 5.68
C CYS A 190 0.64 23.39 7.01
N GLY A 191 -0.40 22.64 7.36
CA GLY A 191 -0.49 21.89 8.61
C GLY A 191 -1.39 20.67 8.47
N PRO A 192 -1.20 19.65 9.31
CA PRO A 192 -2.05 18.47 9.33
C PRO A 192 -3.48 18.78 9.79
N PRO A 193 -4.51 18.09 9.24
CA PRO A 193 -5.90 18.26 9.62
C PRO A 193 -6.16 18.15 11.14
N GLN A 194 -5.47 17.22 11.81
CA GLN A 194 -5.67 16.90 13.23
C GLN A 194 -5.20 18.01 14.20
N PHE A 195 -4.46 19.00 13.71
CA PHE A 195 -3.96 20.11 14.53
C PHE A 195 -4.65 21.41 14.13
N TYR A 196 -4.14 22.10 13.11
CA TYR A 196 -4.62 23.41 12.66
C TYR A 196 -4.80 23.48 11.13
N GLY A 197 -4.81 22.32 10.45
CA GLY A 197 -4.93 22.24 9.00
C GLY A 197 -6.37 22.23 8.47
N THR A 198 -7.36 21.98 9.33
CA THR A 198 -8.76 21.83 8.90
C THR A 198 -9.46 23.18 8.78
N GLN A 199 -9.76 23.56 7.55
CA GLN A 199 -10.63 24.69 7.20
C GLN A 199 -12.08 24.23 6.93
N ASP A 200 -13.05 25.15 7.02
CA ASP A 200 -14.48 24.94 6.77
C ASP A 200 -14.79 24.30 5.39
N VAL A 201 -14.02 24.65 4.36
CA VAL A 201 -14.13 24.03 3.02
C VAL A 201 -13.88 22.52 3.02
N HIS A 202 -13.06 22.00 3.94
CA HIS A 202 -12.84 20.55 4.07
C HIS A 202 -14.06 19.88 4.67
N VAL A 203 -14.61 20.45 5.74
CA VAL A 203 -15.80 19.94 6.43
C VAL A 203 -16.99 19.93 5.47
N LYS A 204 -17.13 20.99 4.65
CA LYS A 204 -18.13 21.05 3.59
C LYS A 204 -17.92 19.95 2.55
N ALA A 205 -16.70 19.77 2.04
CA ALA A 205 -16.40 18.72 1.06
C ALA A 205 -16.67 17.31 1.61
N GLU A 206 -16.30 17.05 2.87
CA GLU A 206 -16.63 15.81 3.57
C GLU A 206 -18.15 15.58 3.61
N ALA A 207 -18.94 16.60 3.99
CA ALA A 207 -20.39 16.51 4.04
C ALA A 207 -21.01 16.28 2.65
N ASP A 208 -20.56 17.00 1.62
CA ASP A 208 -21.09 16.88 0.26
C ASP A 208 -20.82 15.49 -0.33
N ILE A 209 -19.61 14.93 -0.10
CA ILE A 209 -19.26 13.57 -0.52
C ILE A 209 -20.11 12.52 0.21
N ALA A 210 -20.24 12.65 1.54
CA ALA A 210 -21.05 11.73 2.35
C ALA A 210 -22.52 11.73 1.92
N ASN A 211 -23.09 12.92 1.71
CA ASN A 211 -24.47 13.11 1.26
C ASN A 211 -24.70 12.54 -0.15
N TYR A 212 -23.72 12.70 -1.05
CA TYR A 212 -23.84 12.18 -2.40
C TYR A 212 -23.74 10.65 -2.45
N LEU A 213 -22.82 10.05 -1.68
CA LEU A 213 -22.72 8.60 -1.54
C LEU A 213 -23.93 7.98 -0.82
N GLY A 214 -24.52 8.70 0.14
CA GLY A 214 -25.56 8.18 1.03
C GLY A 214 -25.01 7.48 2.27
N THR A 215 -23.84 7.89 2.75
CA THR A 215 -23.18 7.39 3.97
C THR A 215 -23.30 8.38 5.13
N GLU A 216 -23.12 7.92 6.36
CA GLU A 216 -23.23 8.78 7.55
C GLU A 216 -22.17 9.89 7.62
N SER A 217 -20.93 9.59 7.23
CA SER A 217 -19.82 10.54 7.32
C SER A 217 -18.73 10.22 6.30
N CYS A 218 -17.83 11.18 6.11
CA CYS A 218 -16.68 11.07 5.22
C CYS A 218 -15.49 11.83 5.80
N ILE A 219 -14.28 11.33 5.53
CA ILE A 219 -13.00 12.00 5.83
C ILE A 219 -12.22 12.18 4.55
N VAL A 220 -11.64 13.38 4.35
CA VAL A 220 -10.80 13.68 3.18
C VAL A 220 -9.30 13.61 3.52
N TYR A 221 -8.52 13.15 2.55
CA TYR A 221 -7.07 12.99 2.60
C TYR A 221 -6.43 13.82 1.49
N ALA A 222 -5.24 14.36 1.76
CA ALA A 222 -4.52 15.21 0.80
C ALA A 222 -4.00 14.46 -0.44
N GLN A 223 -3.79 13.14 -0.34
CA GLN A 223 -3.19 12.32 -1.40
C GLN A 223 -3.97 11.02 -1.61
N SER A 224 -4.35 10.74 -2.85
CA SER A 224 -5.16 9.56 -3.22
C SER A 224 -4.45 8.25 -2.88
N PHE A 225 -3.19 8.12 -3.31
CA PHE A 225 -2.39 6.90 -3.09
C PHE A 225 -2.20 6.58 -1.61
N SER A 226 -1.97 7.62 -0.79
CA SER A 226 -1.74 7.48 0.65
C SER A 226 -3.03 7.19 1.44
N THR A 227 -4.20 7.42 0.84
CA THR A 227 -5.51 7.25 1.48
C THR A 227 -5.73 5.79 1.85
N VAL A 228 -5.84 4.90 0.86
CA VAL A 228 -6.09 3.47 1.11
C VAL A 228 -4.96 2.80 1.88
N SER A 229 -3.72 3.19 1.60
CA SER A 229 -2.54 2.65 2.30
C SER A 229 -2.45 3.09 3.77
N SER A 230 -3.22 4.09 4.19
CA SER A 230 -3.37 4.51 5.60
C SER A 230 -4.67 4.02 6.24
N VAL A 231 -5.77 3.94 5.47
CA VAL A 231 -7.06 3.46 5.95
C VAL A 231 -6.96 1.99 6.38
N ILE A 232 -6.40 1.13 5.52
CA ILE A 232 -6.26 -0.31 5.83
C ILE A 232 -5.55 -0.53 7.17
N PRO A 233 -4.32 -0.01 7.41
CA PRO A 233 -3.63 -0.20 8.68
C PRO A 233 -4.26 0.56 9.85
N ALA A 234 -5.16 1.54 9.65
CA ALA A 234 -5.90 2.17 10.75
C ALA A 234 -6.82 1.17 11.47
N PHE A 235 -7.40 0.24 10.72
CA PHE A 235 -8.31 -0.80 11.23
C PHE A 235 -7.68 -2.18 11.34
N CYS A 236 -6.92 -2.60 10.33
CA CYS A 236 -6.33 -3.92 10.25
C CYS A 236 -4.93 -3.93 10.90
N LYS A 237 -4.76 -4.74 11.93
CA LYS A 237 -3.52 -4.83 12.70
C LYS A 237 -2.99 -6.27 12.69
N ARG A 238 -1.80 -6.45 13.28
CA ARG A 238 -1.17 -7.76 13.42
C ARG A 238 -2.12 -8.77 14.08
N GLY A 239 -2.37 -9.86 13.35
CA GLY A 239 -3.22 -10.97 13.79
C GLY A 239 -4.71 -10.83 13.46
N ASP A 240 -5.13 -9.77 12.76
CA ASP A 240 -6.39 -9.77 12.01
C ASP A 240 -6.23 -10.51 10.69
N VAL A 241 -7.35 -10.86 10.06
CA VAL A 241 -7.38 -11.55 8.76
C VAL A 241 -7.98 -10.63 7.70
N ILE A 242 -7.31 -10.53 6.57
CA ILE A 242 -7.82 -9.84 5.39
C ILE A 242 -7.93 -10.86 4.26
N VAL A 243 -9.09 -10.93 3.62
CA VAL A 243 -9.30 -11.65 2.36
C VAL A 243 -9.31 -10.62 1.25
N ALA A 244 -8.35 -10.68 0.32
CA ALA A 244 -8.19 -9.67 -0.73
C ALA A 244 -8.28 -10.30 -2.12
N ASP A 245 -8.90 -9.58 -3.06
CA ASP A 245 -8.92 -9.98 -4.47
C ASP A 245 -7.49 -9.93 -5.03
N GLU A 246 -7.08 -10.94 -5.78
CA GLU A 246 -5.71 -11.03 -6.31
C GLU A 246 -5.38 -9.99 -7.40
N ALA A 247 -6.36 -9.25 -7.93
CA ALA A 247 -6.17 -8.22 -8.96
C ALA A 247 -6.15 -6.78 -8.43
N VAL A 248 -6.30 -6.59 -7.10
CA VAL A 248 -6.36 -5.24 -6.49
C VAL A 248 -5.15 -4.37 -6.87
N ASN A 249 -5.42 -3.08 -7.00
CA ASN A 249 -4.48 -2.06 -7.40
C ASN A 249 -3.27 -1.93 -6.45
N TYR A 250 -2.26 -1.20 -6.90
CA TYR A 250 -1.00 -1.09 -6.20
C TYR A 250 -1.10 -0.41 -4.83
N SER A 251 -1.97 0.59 -4.69
CA SER A 251 -2.12 1.33 -3.42
C SER A 251 -2.77 0.46 -2.35
N ILE A 252 -3.78 -0.34 -2.70
CA ILE A 252 -4.35 -1.38 -1.83
C ILE A 252 -3.26 -2.32 -1.34
N ARG A 253 -2.44 -2.87 -2.25
CA ARG A 253 -1.37 -3.82 -1.87
C ARG A 253 -0.38 -3.24 -0.89
N LYS A 254 -0.04 -1.95 -1.03
CA LYS A 254 0.79 -1.26 -0.05
C LYS A 254 0.09 -1.11 1.30
N GLY A 255 -1.21 -0.83 1.33
CA GLY A 255 -2.00 -0.89 2.56
C GLY A 255 -2.01 -2.27 3.22
N LEU A 256 -2.21 -3.33 2.43
CA LEU A 256 -2.14 -4.72 2.91
C LEU A 256 -0.77 -5.03 3.51
N GLN A 257 0.31 -4.64 2.82
CA GLN A 257 1.69 -4.81 3.29
C GLN A 257 1.95 -4.07 4.61
N VAL A 258 1.52 -2.81 4.72
CA VAL A 258 1.70 -1.98 5.92
C VAL A 258 0.87 -2.48 7.10
N SER A 259 -0.30 -3.08 6.86
CA SER A 259 -1.18 -3.60 7.92
C SER A 259 -0.55 -4.71 8.78
N ARG A 260 0.39 -5.49 8.22
CA ARG A 260 0.97 -6.69 8.84
C ARG A 260 -0.08 -7.73 9.27
N SER A 261 -1.25 -7.70 8.64
CA SER A 261 -2.34 -8.66 8.87
C SER A 261 -2.05 -10.00 8.19
N ASN A 262 -2.81 -11.04 8.53
CA ASN A 262 -2.78 -12.31 7.80
C ASN A 262 -3.60 -12.15 6.51
N ILE A 263 -2.92 -12.06 5.37
CA ILE A 263 -3.56 -11.86 4.06
C ILE A 263 -3.86 -13.22 3.44
N LYS A 264 -5.11 -13.43 3.04
CA LYS A 264 -5.58 -14.54 2.22
C LYS A 264 -6.04 -13.97 0.88
N TRP A 265 -5.64 -14.60 -0.22
CA TRP A 265 -6.04 -14.17 -1.55
C TRP A 265 -7.19 -15.04 -2.06
N PHE A 266 -8.03 -14.47 -2.91
CA PHE A 266 -8.96 -15.22 -3.73
C PHE A 266 -8.84 -14.79 -5.19
N ASP A 267 -9.03 -15.76 -6.07
CA ASP A 267 -9.02 -15.64 -7.53
C ASP A 267 -9.94 -14.50 -7.99
N HIS A 268 -9.44 -13.70 -8.92
CA HIS A 268 -10.06 -12.45 -9.31
C HIS A 268 -11.50 -12.66 -9.81
N GLY A 269 -12.46 -11.99 -9.17
CA GLY A 269 -13.89 -12.08 -9.52
C GLY A 269 -14.58 -13.41 -9.18
N ASP A 270 -13.87 -14.42 -8.67
CA ASP A 270 -14.44 -15.72 -8.31
C ASP A 270 -15.08 -15.68 -6.90
N MET A 271 -16.39 -15.47 -6.87
CA MET A 271 -17.17 -15.42 -5.62
C MET A 271 -17.29 -16.79 -4.93
N ASP A 272 -17.15 -17.91 -5.65
CA ASP A 272 -17.19 -19.25 -5.07
C ASP A 272 -15.85 -19.59 -4.41
N HIS A 273 -14.73 -19.15 -5.00
CA HIS A 273 -13.44 -19.22 -4.34
C HIS A 273 -13.38 -18.31 -3.10
N LEU A 274 -13.88 -17.07 -3.20
CA LEU A 274 -14.04 -16.18 -2.07
C LEU A 274 -14.81 -16.86 -0.93
N GLU A 275 -15.96 -17.47 -1.21
CA GLU A 275 -16.75 -18.19 -0.22
C GLU A 275 -15.94 -19.33 0.45
N ARG A 276 -15.22 -20.13 -0.33
CA ARG A 276 -14.36 -21.22 0.20
C ARG A 276 -13.28 -20.67 1.14
N VAL A 277 -12.62 -19.58 0.78
CA VAL A 277 -11.60 -18.92 1.62
C VAL A 277 -12.22 -18.38 2.90
N MET A 278 -13.38 -17.72 2.81
CA MET A 278 -14.10 -17.18 3.96
C MET A 278 -14.57 -18.27 4.92
N GLN A 279 -15.07 -19.40 4.40
CA GLN A 279 -15.43 -20.58 5.18
C GLN A 279 -14.22 -21.14 5.94
N ALA A 280 -13.07 -21.25 5.27
CA ALA A 280 -11.84 -21.74 5.89
C ALA A 280 -11.39 -20.83 7.04
N VAL A 281 -11.38 -19.50 6.81
CA VAL A 281 -11.07 -18.51 7.85
C VAL A 281 -12.06 -18.60 9.01
N ALA A 282 -13.36 -18.71 8.74
CA ALA A 282 -14.37 -18.83 9.79
C ALA A 282 -14.17 -20.08 10.65
N ARG A 283 -13.83 -21.23 10.03
CA ARG A 283 -13.54 -22.50 10.73
C ARG A 283 -12.25 -22.42 11.56
N GLU A 284 -11.20 -21.80 11.03
CA GLU A 284 -9.94 -21.59 11.76
C GLU A 284 -10.17 -20.74 13.01
N GLN A 285 -10.93 -19.66 12.87
CA GLN A 285 -11.22 -18.74 13.95
C GLN A 285 -12.21 -19.30 14.98
N ALA A 286 -13.13 -20.18 14.58
CA ALA A 286 -13.99 -20.89 15.54
C ALA A 286 -13.20 -21.78 16.51
N LYS A 287 -12.00 -22.22 16.11
CA LYS A 287 -11.08 -22.99 16.96
C LYS A 287 -10.13 -22.09 17.75
N ALA A 288 -9.97 -20.84 17.35
CA ALA A 288 -9.08 -19.90 18.01
C ALA A 288 -9.72 -19.34 19.28
N LYS A 289 -8.93 -19.21 20.36
CA LYS A 289 -9.41 -18.60 21.62
C LYS A 289 -9.59 -17.08 21.54
N ARG A 290 -9.03 -16.43 20.51
CA ARG A 290 -9.03 -14.97 20.35
C ARG A 290 -9.98 -14.55 19.24
N LEU A 291 -10.86 -13.60 19.54
CA LEU A 291 -11.68 -12.95 18.52
C LEU A 291 -10.78 -12.11 17.60
N THR A 292 -10.69 -12.46 16.32
CA THR A 292 -9.96 -11.68 15.31
C THR A 292 -10.93 -10.91 14.43
N ARG A 293 -10.57 -9.68 14.05
CA ARG A 293 -11.34 -8.93 13.06
C ARG A 293 -11.05 -9.50 11.67
N ARG A 294 -12.07 -9.48 10.82
CA ARG A 294 -12.04 -10.07 9.48
C ARG A 294 -12.51 -9.05 8.47
N PHE A 295 -11.72 -8.83 7.44
CA PHE A 295 -11.99 -7.85 6.39
C PHE A 295 -11.93 -8.51 5.02
N ILE A 296 -12.71 -7.97 4.08
CA ILE A 296 -12.61 -8.22 2.66
C ILE A 296 -12.17 -6.92 2.00
N VAL A 297 -11.19 -6.97 1.10
CA VAL A 297 -10.69 -5.81 0.36
C VAL A 297 -10.81 -6.07 -1.13
N THR A 298 -11.50 -5.20 -1.84
CA THR A 298 -11.71 -5.28 -3.30
C THR A 298 -11.91 -3.89 -3.90
N GLU A 299 -11.79 -3.79 -5.22
CA GLU A 299 -12.17 -2.61 -6.00
C GLU A 299 -13.61 -2.72 -6.50
N GLY A 300 -14.27 -1.57 -6.68
CA GLY A 300 -15.56 -1.47 -7.34
C GLY A 300 -15.41 -1.61 -8.86
N LEU A 301 -14.60 -0.73 -9.45
CA LEU A 301 -14.04 -0.89 -10.80
C LEU A 301 -12.53 -1.09 -10.69
N PHE A 302 -12.04 -2.22 -11.20
CA PHE A 302 -10.64 -2.56 -11.11
C PHE A 302 -9.78 -1.72 -12.06
N GLU A 303 -8.72 -1.10 -11.54
CA GLU A 303 -7.78 -0.32 -12.35
C GLU A 303 -7.04 -1.19 -13.40
N THR A 304 -6.75 -2.43 -13.04
CA THR A 304 -5.84 -3.32 -13.77
C THR A 304 -6.56 -4.16 -14.84
N THR A 305 -7.78 -4.62 -14.55
CA THR A 305 -8.57 -5.50 -15.42
C THR A 305 -9.73 -4.76 -16.08
N GLY A 306 -10.21 -3.67 -15.47
CA GLY A 306 -11.26 -2.80 -16.00
C GLY A 306 -12.68 -3.31 -15.76
N ASP A 307 -12.84 -4.51 -15.21
CA ASP A 307 -14.12 -5.10 -14.84
C ASP A 307 -14.58 -4.60 -13.46
N CYS A 308 -15.70 -5.15 -12.98
CA CYS A 308 -16.32 -4.73 -11.71
C CYS A 308 -16.63 -5.95 -10.84
N THR A 309 -16.53 -5.78 -9.52
CA THR A 309 -16.88 -6.84 -8.57
C THR A 309 -18.40 -7.09 -8.51
N ASN A 310 -18.80 -8.32 -8.13
CA ASN A 310 -20.19 -8.65 -7.86
C ASN A 310 -20.55 -8.25 -6.42
N LEU A 311 -20.97 -7.00 -6.24
CA LEU A 311 -21.21 -6.40 -4.95
C LEU A 311 -22.38 -7.03 -4.18
N PRO A 312 -23.55 -7.36 -4.79
CA PRO A 312 -24.63 -8.06 -4.10
C PRO A 312 -24.18 -9.38 -3.47
N ARG A 313 -23.43 -10.19 -4.24
CA ARG A 313 -22.90 -11.47 -3.75
C ARG A 313 -21.86 -11.24 -2.64
N LEU A 314 -21.03 -10.22 -2.77
CA LEU A 314 -20.05 -9.86 -1.73
C LEU A 314 -20.72 -9.48 -0.40
N VAL A 315 -21.82 -8.70 -0.46
CA VAL A 315 -22.60 -8.33 0.73
C VAL A 315 -23.28 -9.55 1.35
N GLU A 316 -23.85 -10.45 0.56
CA GLU A 316 -24.41 -11.70 1.06
C GLU A 316 -23.37 -12.53 1.84
N LEU A 317 -22.17 -12.71 1.26
CA LEU A 317 -21.07 -13.45 1.89
C LEU A 317 -20.55 -12.74 3.14
N LYS A 318 -20.45 -11.40 3.11
CA LYS A 318 -20.09 -10.59 4.28
C LYS A 318 -21.00 -10.91 5.46
N GLU A 319 -22.32 -10.86 5.26
CA GLU A 319 -23.30 -11.09 6.32
C GLU A 319 -23.26 -12.53 6.84
N ARG A 320 -23.14 -13.50 5.92
CA ARG A 320 -23.10 -14.93 6.25
C ARG A 320 -21.90 -15.30 7.12
N TYR A 321 -20.72 -14.74 6.83
CA TYR A 321 -19.47 -15.10 7.52
C TYR A 321 -18.94 -14.04 8.49
N ARG A 322 -19.68 -12.93 8.66
CA ARG A 322 -19.39 -11.82 9.58
C ARG A 322 -18.04 -11.13 9.28
N PHE A 323 -17.84 -10.77 8.02
CA PHE A 323 -16.71 -9.95 7.58
C PHE A 323 -17.11 -8.47 7.50
N ARG A 324 -16.12 -7.59 7.32
CA ARG A 324 -16.30 -6.17 6.97
C ARG A 324 -15.74 -5.93 5.57
N ILE A 325 -16.34 -5.05 4.78
CA ILE A 325 -15.89 -4.72 3.43
C ILE A 325 -15.15 -3.39 3.45
N ILE A 326 -13.97 -3.38 2.84
CA ILE A 326 -13.25 -2.20 2.39
C ILE A 326 -13.34 -2.19 0.87
N LEU A 327 -14.15 -1.28 0.31
CA LEU A 327 -14.40 -1.15 -1.11
C LEU A 327 -13.69 0.10 -1.64
N ASP A 328 -12.80 -0.07 -2.63
CA ASP A 328 -12.19 1.04 -3.35
C ASP A 328 -13.03 1.41 -4.58
N GLU A 329 -13.68 2.57 -4.52
CA GLU A 329 -14.54 3.15 -5.54
C GLU A 329 -13.83 4.24 -6.37
N THR A 330 -12.48 4.29 -6.36
CA THR A 330 -11.69 5.31 -7.07
C THR A 330 -12.08 5.51 -8.54
N TRP A 331 -12.41 4.43 -9.26
CA TRP A 331 -12.76 4.51 -10.68
C TRP A 331 -14.27 4.46 -10.96
N SER A 332 -15.07 4.15 -9.95
CA SER A 332 -16.53 4.01 -10.08
C SER A 332 -17.29 5.20 -9.50
N PHE A 333 -16.80 5.85 -8.45
CA PHE A 333 -17.42 7.06 -7.90
C PHE A 333 -17.34 8.22 -8.90
N GLY A 334 -18.47 8.88 -9.14
CA GLY A 334 -18.65 9.87 -10.19
C GLY A 334 -18.82 9.27 -11.60
N VAL A 335 -18.92 7.94 -11.74
CA VAL A 335 -18.95 7.25 -13.04
C VAL A 335 -20.11 6.27 -13.15
N LEU A 336 -20.14 5.27 -12.27
CA LEU A 336 -21.14 4.21 -12.29
C LEU A 336 -22.42 4.62 -11.55
N GLY A 337 -23.52 4.01 -11.95
CA GLY A 337 -24.84 4.27 -11.38
C GLY A 337 -25.51 5.47 -12.04
N ARG A 338 -26.85 5.48 -12.04
CA ARG A 338 -27.64 6.49 -12.79
C ARG A 338 -27.18 7.91 -12.50
N THR A 339 -26.91 8.23 -11.24
CA THR A 339 -26.48 9.56 -10.79
C THR A 339 -24.99 9.67 -10.51
N GLY A 340 -24.20 8.63 -10.74
CA GLY A 340 -22.74 8.64 -10.57
C GLY A 340 -22.28 8.33 -9.16
N ARG A 341 -23.09 7.70 -8.31
CA ARG A 341 -22.72 7.42 -6.90
C ARG A 341 -21.76 6.25 -6.72
N GLY A 342 -21.44 5.52 -7.80
CA GLY A 342 -20.54 4.39 -7.76
C GLY A 342 -21.20 3.05 -7.98
N LEU A 343 -20.46 1.99 -7.66
CA LEU A 343 -20.88 0.61 -7.86
C LEU A 343 -22.09 0.24 -7.00
N THR A 344 -22.16 0.78 -5.77
CA THR A 344 -23.31 0.64 -4.86
C THR A 344 -24.63 1.01 -5.56
N GLU A 345 -24.70 2.19 -6.19
CA GLU A 345 -25.88 2.60 -6.96
C GLU A 345 -26.09 1.73 -8.21
N ALA A 346 -25.01 1.40 -8.93
CA ALA A 346 -25.08 0.64 -10.18
C ALA A 346 -25.64 -0.78 -10.01
N GLN A 347 -25.36 -1.42 -8.87
CA GLN A 347 -25.81 -2.78 -8.55
C GLN A 347 -26.92 -2.83 -7.49
N HIS A 348 -27.53 -1.69 -7.17
CA HIS A 348 -28.64 -1.57 -6.21
C HIS A 348 -28.33 -2.09 -4.80
N VAL A 349 -27.10 -1.84 -4.33
CA VAL A 349 -26.66 -2.15 -2.97
C VAL A 349 -26.72 -0.89 -2.13
N ASP A 350 -27.29 -1.00 -0.92
CA ASP A 350 -27.30 0.13 0.02
C ASP A 350 -25.85 0.44 0.44
N PRO A 351 -25.34 1.67 0.24
CA PRO A 351 -23.99 2.05 0.64
C PRO A 351 -23.71 1.80 2.13
N GLN A 352 -24.73 1.80 3.00
CA GLN A 352 -24.58 1.48 4.43
C GLN A 352 -24.20 0.02 4.69
N GLN A 353 -24.40 -0.87 3.72
CA GLN A 353 -23.94 -2.27 3.82
C GLN A 353 -22.42 -2.40 3.62
N ILE A 354 -21.74 -1.33 3.20
CA ILE A 354 -20.29 -1.29 3.01
C ILE A 354 -19.64 -0.54 4.18
N ASP A 355 -18.72 -1.19 4.89
CA ASP A 355 -18.17 -0.62 6.14
C ASP A 355 -17.21 0.56 5.87
N MET A 356 -16.46 0.50 4.77
CA MET A 356 -15.53 1.55 4.34
C MET A 356 -15.56 1.66 2.82
N ILE A 357 -16.00 2.80 2.32
CA ILE A 357 -15.92 3.18 0.91
C ILE A 357 -14.75 4.15 0.76
N ILE A 358 -13.70 3.71 0.08
CA ILE A 358 -12.51 4.53 -0.19
C ILE A 358 -12.58 5.02 -1.63
N GLY A 359 -12.13 6.22 -1.93
CA GLY A 359 -12.03 6.66 -3.31
C GLY A 359 -11.04 7.80 -3.50
N SER A 360 -10.71 8.08 -4.76
CA SER A 360 -9.93 9.25 -5.11
C SER A 360 -10.83 10.45 -5.43
N LEU A 361 -10.37 11.64 -5.06
CA LEU A 361 -10.89 12.92 -5.54
C LEU A 361 -10.27 13.33 -6.89
N SER A 362 -9.30 12.56 -7.38
CA SER A 362 -8.71 12.74 -8.71
C SER A 362 -9.49 11.98 -9.77
N GLY A 363 -9.32 12.35 -11.04
CA GLY A 363 -10.06 11.76 -12.16
C GLY A 363 -11.45 12.42 -12.32
N PRO A 364 -12.58 11.71 -12.10
CA PRO A 364 -13.92 12.25 -12.33
C PRO A 364 -14.20 13.57 -11.59
N LEU A 365 -13.67 13.72 -10.38
CA LEU A 365 -13.88 14.86 -9.49
C LEU A 365 -12.90 16.02 -9.73
N CYS A 366 -11.91 15.84 -10.62
CA CYS A 366 -10.98 16.88 -11.06
C CYS A 366 -10.22 17.63 -9.94
N ALA A 367 -10.14 17.03 -8.76
CA ALA A 367 -9.37 17.53 -7.62
C ALA A 367 -8.13 16.66 -7.36
N GLY A 368 -7.43 16.94 -6.26
CA GLY A 368 -6.39 16.08 -5.71
C GLY A 368 -6.85 15.49 -4.38
N GLY A 369 -6.29 14.34 -4.01
CA GLY A 369 -6.58 13.69 -2.74
C GLY A 369 -7.49 12.47 -2.84
N GLY A 370 -7.91 11.98 -1.68
CA GLY A 370 -8.81 10.84 -1.56
C GLY A 370 -9.79 11.03 -0.41
N PHE A 371 -10.68 10.07 -0.25
CA PHE A 371 -11.65 10.06 0.82
C PHE A 371 -11.88 8.65 1.36
N CYS A 372 -12.40 8.57 2.57
CA CYS A 372 -13.01 7.37 3.11
C CYS A 372 -14.37 7.74 3.71
N ALA A 373 -15.43 7.11 3.24
CA ALA A 373 -16.80 7.30 3.69
C ALA A 373 -17.34 6.02 4.33
N GLY A 374 -18.28 6.18 5.25
CA GLY A 374 -18.85 5.06 6.00
C GLY A 374 -19.56 5.52 7.28
N PRO A 375 -19.70 4.62 8.26
CA PRO A 375 -20.24 4.95 9.57
C PRO A 375 -19.44 6.05 10.28
N LYS A 376 -20.11 6.86 11.09
CA LYS A 376 -19.47 8.00 11.77
C LYS A 376 -18.33 7.58 12.68
N ASP A 377 -18.47 6.48 13.40
CA ASP A 377 -17.43 5.94 14.30
C ASP A 377 -16.18 5.48 13.52
N VAL A 378 -16.36 4.89 12.33
CA VAL A 378 -15.27 4.54 11.40
C VAL A 378 -14.53 5.80 10.94
N VAL A 379 -15.25 6.86 10.61
CA VAL A 379 -14.64 8.12 10.18
C VAL A 379 -13.87 8.79 11.32
N GLU A 380 -14.47 8.91 12.51
CA GLU A 380 -13.82 9.53 13.66
C GLU A 380 -12.59 8.75 14.15
N HIS A 381 -12.64 7.41 14.10
CA HIS A 381 -11.46 6.58 14.41
C HIS A 381 -10.29 6.85 13.47
N GLN A 382 -10.55 7.11 12.18
CA GLN A 382 -9.49 7.44 11.22
C GLN A 382 -8.81 8.78 11.54
N ARG A 383 -9.54 9.78 12.02
CA ARG A 383 -8.97 11.10 12.33
C ARG A 383 -7.81 11.00 13.32
N ILE A 384 -7.91 10.09 14.29
CA ILE A 384 -6.88 9.88 15.32
C ILE A 384 -5.87 8.77 15.02
N THR A 385 -6.15 7.86 14.08
CA THR A 385 -5.30 6.67 13.87
C THR A 385 -4.68 6.56 12.48
N SER A 386 -5.19 7.28 11.48
CA SER A 386 -4.72 7.17 10.10
C SER A 386 -3.48 8.03 9.85
N SER A 387 -2.37 7.38 9.49
CA SER A 387 -1.07 8.06 9.39
C SER A 387 -1.04 9.19 8.36
N ALA A 388 -1.63 8.99 7.17
CA ALA A 388 -1.72 10.05 6.16
C ALA A 388 -2.65 11.20 6.56
N TYR A 389 -3.55 11.01 7.52
CA TYR A 389 -4.37 12.11 8.04
C TYR A 389 -3.67 12.85 9.17
N THR A 390 -3.03 12.14 10.10
CA THR A 390 -2.39 12.75 11.27
C THR A 390 -1.05 13.42 10.95
N TYR A 391 -0.26 12.85 10.02
CA TYR A 391 1.14 13.25 9.80
C TYR A 391 1.42 13.84 8.41
N SER A 392 0.39 14.13 7.61
CA SER A 392 0.52 14.87 6.34
C SER A 392 -0.22 16.19 6.42
N ALA A 393 0.26 17.20 5.68
CA ALA A 393 -0.49 18.45 5.51
C ALA A 393 -1.88 18.18 4.92
N ALA A 394 -2.87 18.97 5.34
CA ALA A 394 -4.24 18.89 4.83
C ALA A 394 -4.31 19.23 3.34
N LEU A 395 -5.39 18.79 2.71
CA LEU A 395 -5.66 19.07 1.30
C LEU A 395 -5.69 20.60 1.08
N PRO A 396 -5.15 21.16 -0.01
CA PRO A 396 -5.38 22.55 -0.35
C PRO A 396 -6.88 22.89 -0.45
N ALA A 397 -7.29 24.02 0.14
CA ALA A 397 -8.68 24.51 0.14
C ALA A 397 -9.34 24.48 -1.24
N MET A 398 -8.58 24.92 -2.27
CA MET A 398 -9.01 24.93 -3.66
C MET A 398 -9.43 23.54 -4.16
N LEU A 399 -8.70 22.49 -3.76
CA LEU A 399 -8.98 21.12 -4.18
C LEU A 399 -10.19 20.54 -3.43
N ALA A 400 -10.33 20.84 -2.14
CA ALA A 400 -11.53 20.47 -1.38
C ALA A 400 -12.79 21.10 -1.99
N MET A 401 -12.74 22.40 -2.30
CA MET A 401 -13.82 23.10 -2.98
C MET A 401 -14.09 22.50 -4.37
N THR A 402 -13.04 22.22 -5.15
CA THR A 402 -13.18 21.63 -6.50
C THR A 402 -13.91 20.28 -6.45
N ALA A 403 -13.59 19.43 -5.48
CA ALA A 403 -14.29 18.15 -5.29
C ALA A 403 -15.77 18.35 -4.95
N SER A 404 -16.07 19.22 -3.97
CA SER A 404 -17.44 19.60 -3.57
C SER A 404 -18.25 20.15 -4.76
N GLU A 405 -17.67 21.07 -5.53
CA GLU A 405 -18.33 21.67 -6.68
C GLU A 405 -18.58 20.66 -7.80
N THR A 406 -17.64 19.74 -8.02
CA THR A 406 -17.80 18.71 -9.04
C THR A 406 -18.91 17.73 -8.66
N VAL A 407 -19.03 17.35 -7.40
CA VAL A 407 -20.18 16.57 -6.89
C VAL A 407 -21.49 17.30 -7.18
N HIS A 408 -21.57 18.60 -6.89
CA HIS A 408 -22.76 19.40 -7.18
C HIS A 408 -23.09 19.47 -8.68
N LEU A 409 -22.08 19.58 -9.55
CA LEU A 409 -22.28 19.58 -11.00
C LEU A 409 -22.77 18.23 -11.52
N LEU A 410 -22.26 17.12 -10.99
CA LEU A 410 -22.75 15.78 -11.32
C LEU A 410 -24.21 15.59 -10.90
N GLN A 411 -24.62 16.14 -9.75
CA GLN A 411 -26.00 16.09 -9.27
C GLN A 411 -26.96 16.96 -10.10
N SER A 412 -26.52 18.16 -10.48
CA SER A 412 -27.36 19.14 -11.20
C SER A 412 -27.42 18.91 -12.71
N ASN A 413 -26.43 18.23 -13.29
CA ASN A 413 -26.37 17.93 -14.72
C ASN A 413 -26.09 16.44 -14.99
N PRO A 414 -27.08 15.55 -14.76
CA PRO A 414 -26.91 14.11 -14.97
C PRO A 414 -26.72 13.72 -16.44
N ASP A 415 -27.10 14.57 -17.39
CA ASP A 415 -26.97 14.32 -18.83
C ASP A 415 -25.50 14.12 -19.26
N ILE A 416 -24.55 14.70 -18.51
CA ILE A 416 -23.12 14.53 -18.78
C ILE A 416 -22.67 13.07 -18.62
N LEU A 417 -23.28 12.33 -17.66
CA LEU A 417 -23.04 10.91 -17.44
C LEU A 417 -23.59 10.10 -18.61
N SER A 418 -24.83 10.39 -19.02
CA SER A 418 -25.49 9.74 -20.16
C SER A 418 -24.71 9.94 -21.46
N GLN A 419 -24.23 11.17 -21.71
CA GLN A 419 -23.39 11.47 -22.87
C GLN A 419 -22.06 10.71 -22.83
N CYS A 420 -21.43 10.59 -21.65
CA CYS A 420 -20.22 9.79 -21.49
C CYS A 420 -20.49 8.32 -21.80
N ARG A 421 -21.59 7.73 -21.29
CA ARG A 421 -21.99 6.34 -21.57
C ARG A 421 -22.20 6.08 -23.06
N GLU A 422 -22.86 6.99 -23.77
CA GLU A 422 -23.04 6.88 -25.23
C GLU A 422 -21.71 6.95 -25.98
N ASN A 423 -20.79 7.81 -25.53
CA ASN A 423 -19.43 7.87 -26.09
C ASN A 423 -18.64 6.59 -25.81
N ILE A 424 -18.76 6.00 -24.62
CA ILE A 424 -18.13 4.71 -24.26
C ILE A 424 -18.63 3.61 -25.19
N LYS A 425 -19.95 3.50 -25.35
CA LYS A 425 -20.58 2.53 -26.26
C LYS A 425 -20.10 2.71 -27.70
N THR A 426 -20.03 3.95 -28.17
CA THR A 426 -19.54 4.29 -29.51
C THR A 426 -18.08 3.90 -29.70
N MET A 427 -17.21 4.21 -28.73
CA MET A 427 -15.79 3.86 -28.76
C MET A 427 -15.60 2.34 -28.77
N LYS A 428 -16.28 1.62 -27.85
CA LYS A 428 -16.22 0.15 -27.78
C LYS A 428 -16.63 -0.49 -29.09
N ALA A 429 -17.74 -0.07 -29.69
CA ALA A 429 -18.21 -0.59 -30.97
C ALA A 429 -17.22 -0.40 -32.14
N GLN A 430 -16.30 0.57 -32.05
CA GLN A 430 -15.23 0.74 -33.04
C GLN A 430 -14.02 -0.17 -32.81
N LEU A 431 -13.80 -0.61 -31.57
CA LEU A 431 -12.61 -1.36 -31.14
C LEU A 431 -12.90 -2.86 -31.04
N ASP A 432 -13.93 -3.27 -30.30
CA ASP A 432 -14.31 -4.66 -30.05
C ASP A 432 -15.82 -4.82 -30.34
N PRO A 433 -16.27 -5.70 -31.28
CA PRO A 433 -15.56 -6.83 -31.90
C PRO A 433 -14.83 -6.53 -33.22
N ARG A 434 -14.74 -5.27 -33.66
CA ARG A 434 -14.20 -4.92 -34.98
C ARG A 434 -12.70 -5.13 -35.15
N SER A 435 -11.93 -5.20 -34.07
CA SER A 435 -10.51 -5.52 -34.12
C SER A 435 -10.27 -7.02 -34.06
N ASP A 436 -9.52 -7.55 -35.01
CA ASP A 436 -9.11 -8.95 -35.01
C ASP A 436 -8.02 -9.26 -33.96
N TRP A 437 -7.40 -8.23 -33.37
CA TRP A 437 -6.18 -8.37 -32.58
C TRP A 437 -6.37 -8.21 -31.08
N VAL A 438 -7.32 -7.38 -30.66
CA VAL A 438 -7.54 -7.02 -29.24
C VAL A 438 -8.97 -7.28 -28.79
N ALA A 439 -9.15 -7.48 -27.50
CA ALA A 439 -10.44 -7.61 -26.82
C ALA A 439 -10.54 -6.60 -25.67
N CYS A 440 -11.75 -6.09 -25.42
CA CYS A 440 -12.05 -5.18 -24.32
C CYS A 440 -12.38 -5.98 -23.06
N THR A 441 -11.63 -5.78 -21.98
CA THR A 441 -11.91 -6.39 -20.68
C THR A 441 -12.79 -5.51 -19.79
N SER A 442 -12.87 -4.20 -20.08
CA SER A 442 -13.55 -3.26 -19.21
C SER A 442 -15.07 -3.40 -19.19
N ALA A 443 -15.66 -3.27 -17.99
CA ALA A 443 -17.11 -3.27 -17.75
C ALA A 443 -17.85 -2.28 -18.67
N PRO A 444 -19.12 -2.55 -19.10
CA PRO A 444 -19.82 -1.80 -20.15
C PRO A 444 -19.77 -0.27 -20.01
N GLU A 445 -19.99 0.26 -18.82
CA GLU A 445 -20.01 1.70 -18.52
C GLU A 445 -18.66 2.26 -18.02
N ASN A 446 -17.59 1.47 -18.03
CA ASN A 446 -16.27 1.95 -17.62
C ASN A 446 -15.66 2.88 -18.71
N PRO A 447 -15.37 4.16 -18.39
CA PRO A 447 -14.75 5.11 -19.32
C PRO A 447 -13.28 4.80 -19.61
N VAL A 448 -12.62 4.00 -18.78
CA VAL A 448 -11.27 3.50 -18.99
C VAL A 448 -11.36 2.16 -19.70
N ILE A 449 -11.30 2.20 -21.03
CA ILE A 449 -11.33 1.01 -21.88
C ILE A 449 -9.93 0.40 -21.91
N LEU A 450 -9.80 -0.81 -21.39
CA LEU A 450 -8.60 -1.62 -21.44
C LEU A 450 -8.74 -2.63 -22.58
N LEU A 451 -7.76 -2.61 -23.48
CA LEU A 451 -7.66 -3.49 -24.63
C LEU A 451 -6.45 -4.41 -24.47
N VAL A 452 -6.70 -5.70 -24.26
CA VAL A 452 -5.68 -6.74 -24.20
C VAL A 452 -5.56 -7.44 -25.55
N LEU A 453 -4.40 -8.02 -25.85
CA LEU A 453 -4.26 -8.88 -27.04
C LEU A 453 -5.11 -10.14 -26.87
N LYS A 454 -5.80 -10.56 -27.93
CA LYS A 454 -6.64 -11.77 -27.89
C LYS A 454 -5.79 -13.00 -27.55
N PRO A 455 -6.25 -13.92 -26.68
CA PRO A 455 -5.49 -15.12 -26.31
C PRO A 455 -5.03 -15.96 -27.51
N ASP A 456 -5.85 -16.07 -28.55
CA ASP A 456 -5.48 -16.78 -29.78
C ASP A 456 -4.31 -16.14 -30.53
N VAL A 457 -4.24 -14.81 -30.52
CA VAL A 457 -3.14 -14.06 -31.14
C VAL A 457 -1.85 -14.30 -30.37
N ILE A 458 -1.90 -14.24 -29.04
CA ILE A 458 -0.77 -14.51 -28.14
C ILE A 458 -0.26 -15.94 -28.36
N ARG A 459 -1.15 -16.93 -28.36
CA ARG A 459 -0.80 -18.35 -28.55
C ARG A 459 -0.23 -18.63 -29.94
N THR A 460 -0.85 -18.11 -30.99
CA THR A 460 -0.42 -18.36 -32.38
C THR A 460 0.94 -17.74 -32.67
N ARG A 461 1.20 -16.53 -32.16
CA ARG A 461 2.46 -15.80 -32.35
C ARG A 461 3.51 -16.06 -31.27
N ARG A 462 3.16 -16.85 -30.24
CA ARG A 462 4.02 -17.17 -29.08
C ARG A 462 4.60 -15.91 -28.42
N LEU A 463 3.76 -14.90 -28.20
CA LEU A 463 4.20 -13.61 -27.67
C LEU A 463 4.52 -13.70 -26.17
N SER A 464 5.74 -13.34 -25.79
CA SER A 464 6.08 -13.11 -24.38
C SER A 464 5.37 -11.86 -23.83
N VAL A 465 5.33 -11.68 -22.51
CA VAL A 465 4.79 -10.44 -21.89
C VAL A 465 5.54 -9.21 -22.42
N ASP A 466 6.84 -9.34 -22.68
CA ASP A 466 7.71 -8.26 -23.16
C ASP A 466 7.41 -7.91 -24.62
N ASP A 467 7.11 -8.92 -25.44
CA ASP A 467 6.62 -8.71 -26.79
C ASP A 467 5.27 -8.00 -26.79
N GLN A 468 4.37 -8.37 -25.88
CA GLN A 468 3.07 -7.72 -25.74
C GLN A 468 3.25 -6.24 -25.35
N GLU A 469 4.05 -5.92 -24.35
CA GLU A 469 4.35 -4.55 -23.93
C GLU A 469 4.93 -3.71 -25.08
N ARG A 470 5.91 -4.26 -25.83
CA ARG A 470 6.52 -3.58 -26.99
C ARG A 470 5.49 -3.34 -28.10
N ILE A 471 4.70 -4.34 -28.46
CA ILE A 471 3.67 -4.23 -29.50
C ILE A 471 2.64 -3.16 -29.12
N LEU A 472 2.15 -3.19 -27.89
CA LEU A 472 1.16 -2.22 -27.43
C LEU A 472 1.76 -0.81 -27.36
N MET A 473 3.06 -0.68 -27.05
CA MET A 473 3.76 0.61 -27.08
C MET A 473 3.82 1.16 -28.50
N GLU A 474 4.19 0.34 -29.47
CA GLU A 474 4.17 0.72 -30.88
C GLU A 474 2.76 1.10 -31.37
N CYS A 475 1.71 0.43 -30.88
CA CYS A 475 0.32 0.80 -31.18
C CYS A 475 -0.05 2.18 -30.63
N ALA A 476 0.41 2.52 -29.41
CA ALA A 476 0.20 3.85 -28.82
C ALA A 476 0.96 4.92 -29.59
N ASP A 477 2.21 4.65 -29.98
CA ASP A 477 3.05 5.56 -30.77
C ASP A 477 2.46 5.80 -32.17
N GLU A 478 1.98 4.74 -32.82
CA GLU A 478 1.33 4.85 -34.12
C GLU A 478 -0.01 5.60 -34.01
N SER A 479 -0.78 5.40 -32.93
CA SER A 479 -1.99 6.19 -32.69
C SER A 479 -1.67 7.67 -32.52
N LEU A 480 -0.63 7.98 -31.74
CA LEU A 480 -0.15 9.35 -31.51
C LEU A 480 0.34 10.00 -32.81
N ALA A 481 1.08 9.25 -33.63
CA ALA A 481 1.53 9.70 -34.95
C ALA A 481 0.36 10.07 -35.87
N ASN A 482 -0.80 9.42 -35.72
CA ASN A 482 -2.04 9.71 -36.44
C ASN A 482 -2.97 10.69 -35.70
N GLY A 483 -2.48 11.36 -34.65
CA GLY A 483 -3.17 12.46 -33.97
C GLY A 483 -4.10 12.06 -32.83
N VAL A 484 -4.00 10.83 -32.32
CA VAL A 484 -4.78 10.35 -31.18
C VAL A 484 -3.84 9.82 -30.09
N MET A 485 -3.77 10.55 -28.97
CA MET A 485 -2.96 10.18 -27.82
C MET A 485 -3.74 9.23 -26.91
N ILE A 486 -3.20 8.04 -26.69
CA ILE A 486 -3.71 7.00 -25.77
C ILE A 486 -2.59 6.59 -24.80
N ALA A 487 -2.95 5.88 -23.75
CA ALA A 487 -1.99 5.36 -22.78
C ALA A 487 -1.87 3.83 -22.88
N ARG A 488 -0.95 3.28 -22.10
CA ARG A 488 -0.89 1.85 -21.78
C ARG A 488 -1.12 1.64 -20.29
N LEU A 489 -1.58 0.46 -19.93
CA LEU A 489 -1.48 -0.04 -18.57
C LEU A 489 -0.03 -0.45 -18.34
N LYS A 490 0.69 0.30 -17.50
CA LYS A 490 2.08 -0.04 -17.17
C LYS A 490 2.10 -1.24 -16.25
N THR A 491 2.52 -2.40 -16.75
CA THR A 491 2.71 -3.57 -15.89
C THR A 491 4.07 -3.54 -15.19
N ARG A 492 5.09 -2.85 -15.71
CA ARG A 492 6.43 -2.74 -15.09
C ARG A 492 6.75 -1.32 -14.59
N PRO A 493 7.60 -1.15 -13.55
CA PRO A 493 8.27 -2.19 -12.75
C PRO A 493 7.33 -2.91 -11.77
N TYR A 494 6.09 -2.45 -11.59
CA TYR A 494 5.20 -2.87 -10.51
C TYR A 494 4.63 -4.30 -10.63
N ALA A 495 4.90 -5.03 -11.72
CA ALA A 495 4.39 -6.38 -11.97
C ALA A 495 4.73 -7.32 -10.80
N HIS A 496 5.95 -7.25 -10.26
CA HIS A 496 6.34 -8.07 -9.11
C HIS A 496 5.61 -7.69 -7.81
N ALA A 497 5.18 -6.42 -7.69
CA ALA A 497 4.47 -5.91 -6.53
C ALA A 497 2.95 -6.10 -6.63
N ILE A 498 2.42 -6.30 -7.84
CA ILE A 498 1.00 -6.55 -8.14
C ILE A 498 0.77 -8.03 -8.52
N ALA A 499 1.79 -8.83 -8.77
CA ALA A 499 1.64 -10.28 -8.95
C ALA A 499 1.31 -10.95 -7.62
N ALA A 500 0.52 -12.03 -7.70
CA ALA A 500 0.35 -12.93 -6.58
C ALA A 500 1.70 -13.60 -6.25
N LYS A 501 2.02 -13.78 -4.96
CA LYS A 501 3.34 -14.28 -4.53
C LYS A 501 3.61 -15.73 -4.93
N ASP A 502 2.56 -16.49 -5.15
CA ASP A 502 2.56 -17.85 -5.67
C ASP A 502 2.56 -17.91 -7.21
N GLY A 503 2.46 -16.75 -7.88
CA GLY A 503 2.38 -16.65 -9.33
C GLY A 503 1.00 -17.01 -9.89
N SER A 504 -0.06 -17.11 -9.06
CA SER A 504 -1.42 -17.43 -9.53
C SER A 504 -1.95 -16.41 -10.54
N TRP A 505 -1.56 -15.14 -10.37
CA TRP A 505 -2.09 -14.02 -11.14
C TRP A 505 -1.03 -12.95 -11.44
N SER A 506 -1.15 -12.36 -12.63
CA SER A 506 -0.35 -11.23 -13.10
C SER A 506 -1.18 -10.29 -13.97
N ALA A 507 -1.00 -8.99 -13.80
CA ALA A 507 -1.63 -7.98 -14.64
C ALA A 507 -1.22 -8.16 -16.11
N GLN A 508 -2.19 -8.12 -17.03
CA GLN A 508 -1.93 -8.24 -18.46
C GLN A 508 -1.59 -6.88 -19.07
N PRO A 509 -0.60 -6.79 -19.98
CA PRO A 509 -0.35 -5.59 -20.75
C PRO A 509 -1.60 -5.20 -21.56
N ALA A 510 -1.99 -3.92 -21.48
CA ALA A 510 -3.17 -3.42 -22.14
C ALA A 510 -2.94 -2.01 -22.72
N ILE A 511 -3.62 -1.71 -23.84
CA ILE A 511 -3.84 -0.32 -24.25
C ILE A 511 -4.96 0.26 -23.39
N LYS A 512 -4.77 1.49 -22.94
CA LYS A 512 -5.73 2.25 -22.12
C LYS A 512 -6.28 3.43 -22.91
N VAL A 513 -7.57 3.41 -23.18
CA VAL A 513 -8.31 4.47 -23.86
C VAL A 513 -9.31 5.08 -22.88
N CYS A 514 -9.06 6.30 -22.44
CA CYS A 514 -9.93 7.04 -21.54
C CYS A 514 -10.94 7.88 -22.35
N VAL A 515 -12.21 7.48 -22.32
CA VAL A 515 -13.30 8.14 -23.03
C VAL A 515 -13.79 9.38 -22.26
N THR A 516 -14.21 10.42 -22.98
CA THR A 516 -14.70 11.67 -22.41
C THR A 516 -16.02 12.11 -23.06
N SER A 517 -16.88 12.78 -22.29
CA SER A 517 -18.12 13.40 -22.79
C SER A 517 -17.88 14.68 -23.60
N ALA A 518 -16.68 15.27 -23.51
CA ALA A 518 -16.37 16.52 -24.20
C ALA A 518 -16.02 16.37 -25.69
N LEU A 519 -15.94 15.14 -26.19
CA LEU A 519 -15.79 14.86 -27.62
C LEU A 519 -17.14 14.54 -28.23
N SER A 520 -17.36 15.03 -29.45
CA SER A 520 -18.54 14.67 -30.22
C SER A 520 -18.53 13.19 -30.57
N LYS A 521 -19.71 12.59 -30.79
CA LYS A 521 -19.82 11.20 -31.27
C LYS A 521 -18.96 10.95 -32.52
N LYS A 522 -18.92 11.89 -33.45
CA LYS A 522 -18.11 11.83 -34.68
C LYS A 522 -16.60 11.80 -34.37
N ASP A 523 -16.15 12.59 -33.40
CA ASP A 523 -14.75 12.60 -32.98
C ASP A 523 -14.36 11.29 -32.30
N ILE A 524 -15.26 10.73 -31.48
CA ILE A 524 -15.09 9.42 -30.84
C ILE A 524 -15.00 8.31 -31.88
N GLU A 525 -15.90 8.29 -32.86
CA GLU A 525 -15.87 7.31 -33.96
C GLU A 525 -14.56 7.40 -34.75
N LYS A 526 -14.16 8.63 -35.12
CA LYS A 526 -12.91 8.88 -35.83
C LYS A 526 -11.71 8.40 -35.02
N ALA A 527 -11.66 8.71 -33.72
CA ALA A 527 -10.57 8.30 -32.85
C ALA A 527 -10.51 6.77 -32.69
N GLY A 528 -11.65 6.10 -32.50
CA GLY A 528 -11.72 4.64 -32.44
C GLY A 528 -11.25 3.96 -33.72
N VAL A 529 -11.61 4.51 -34.89
CA VAL A 529 -11.09 4.04 -36.20
C VAL A 529 -9.58 4.23 -36.30
N THR A 530 -9.05 5.38 -35.89
CA THR A 530 -7.60 5.64 -35.88
C THR A 530 -6.85 4.65 -35.00
N ILE A 531 -7.34 4.40 -33.78
CA ILE A 531 -6.73 3.44 -32.84
C ILE A 531 -6.77 2.03 -33.45
N ARG A 532 -7.92 1.60 -33.98
CA ARG A 532 -8.04 0.29 -34.64
C ARG A 532 -7.06 0.15 -35.81
N HIS A 533 -6.95 1.16 -36.66
CA HIS A 533 -6.01 1.14 -37.79
C HIS A 533 -4.55 1.12 -37.34
N ALA A 534 -4.20 1.84 -36.27
CA ALA A 534 -2.86 1.79 -35.68
C ALA A 534 -2.53 0.37 -35.19
N ILE A 535 -3.46 -0.27 -34.47
CA ILE A 535 -3.31 -1.66 -34.02
C ILE A 535 -3.11 -2.60 -35.23
N THR A 536 -3.99 -2.53 -36.24
CA THR A 536 -3.86 -3.38 -37.43
C THR A 536 -2.54 -3.16 -38.15
N LYS A 537 -2.10 -1.90 -38.29
CA LYS A 537 -0.83 -1.58 -38.95
C LYS A 537 0.37 -2.18 -38.21
N VAL A 538 0.43 -2.04 -36.88
CA VAL A 538 1.51 -2.62 -36.08
C VAL A 538 1.48 -4.14 -36.15
N MET A 539 0.29 -4.75 -36.01
CA MET A 539 0.13 -6.20 -36.01
C MET A 539 0.39 -6.86 -37.38
N THR A 540 0.27 -6.13 -38.48
CA THR A 540 0.52 -6.61 -39.86
C THR A 540 1.92 -6.30 -40.38
N ARG A 541 2.71 -5.45 -39.70
CA ARG A 541 4.12 -5.26 -40.03
C ARG A 541 4.82 -6.61 -39.95
N LYS A 542 5.48 -7.04 -41.04
CA LYS A 542 6.40 -8.18 -41.00
C LYS A 542 7.44 -7.86 -39.93
N ALA A 543 7.62 -8.76 -38.96
CA ALA A 543 8.67 -8.64 -37.96
C ALA A 543 10.00 -8.49 -38.70
N SER A 544 10.51 -7.26 -38.76
CA SER A 544 11.86 -7.02 -39.23
C SER A 544 12.75 -7.62 -38.15
N HIS A 545 13.29 -8.81 -38.41
CA HIS A 545 14.39 -9.36 -37.64
C HIS A 545 15.58 -8.41 -37.76
N LYS A 546 15.63 -7.39 -36.91
CA LYS A 546 16.88 -6.76 -36.51
C LYS A 546 17.02 -6.98 -35.01
N SER A 547 17.50 -8.17 -34.68
CA SER A 547 18.29 -8.37 -33.46
C SER A 547 19.59 -7.61 -33.64
N THR A 548 19.75 -6.54 -32.89
CA THR A 548 21.06 -5.98 -32.54
C THR A 548 20.97 -5.56 -31.09
#